data_AF-A0A1U7EVP0-F1
#
_entry.id   AF-A0A1U7EVP0-F1
#
_cell.length_a   1.000
_cell.length_b   1.000
_cell.length_c   1.000
_cell.angle_alpha   90.00
_cell.angle_beta   90.00
_cell.angle_gamma   90.00
#
_symmetry.space_group_name_H-M   'P 1'
#
loop_
_entity.id
_entity.type
_entity.pdbx_description
1 polymer ?
#
loop_
_entity_poly.entity_id
_entity_poly.type
_entity_poly.pdbx_seq_one_letter_code
_entity_poly.pdbx_strand_id
1 'polypeptide(L)'
;MAKYSTGGVGGDESGACELCGAEDRSLETATVAGAELNVCDQCLKHGDGDAGQTDTEDRTQERKRRKKAAQNVARLDDARKVDTDWQEDTEYEEDPLPYLVSDYGTLVEQARQAEGLQIDELAREVGADEDDVVAVEQGRAARANVGGSLISALEERLDIELADT
;
A
#
# COMPACT_ATOMS: atom_id res chain seq x y z
N MET A 1 -8.23 -8.90 45.44
CA MET A 1 -8.24 -7.59 44.74
C MET A 1 -9.66 -7.32 44.30
N ALA A 2 -10.31 -6.33 44.90
CA ALA A 2 -11.68 -5.97 44.57
C ALA A 2 -11.73 -5.54 43.11
N LYS A 3 -12.60 -6.18 42.33
CA LYS A 3 -12.94 -5.79 40.97
C LYS A 3 -13.57 -4.41 41.04
N TYR A 4 -13.17 -3.53 40.13
CA TYR A 4 -13.72 -2.19 39.98
C TYR A 4 -15.24 -2.23 40.04
N SER A 5 -15.76 -1.87 41.20
CA SER A 5 -17.16 -1.58 41.44
C SER A 5 -17.35 -0.18 40.88
N THR A 6 -17.77 -0.09 39.63
CA THR A 6 -18.46 1.12 39.17
C THR A 6 -19.75 1.13 39.95
N GLY A 7 -19.76 1.88 41.06
CA GLY A 7 -20.96 2.13 41.84
C GLY A 7 -22.05 2.60 40.91
N GLY A 8 -23.11 1.80 40.81
CA GLY A 8 -24.34 2.24 40.18
C GLY A 8 -24.82 3.45 40.96
N VAL A 9 -24.94 4.60 40.30
CA VAL A 9 -25.74 5.69 40.84
C VAL A 9 -27.18 5.23 40.63
N GLY A 10 -27.76 4.69 41.70
CA GLY A 10 -29.19 4.49 41.77
C GLY A 10 -29.81 5.87 41.73
N GLY A 11 -30.75 6.07 40.81
CA GLY A 11 -31.56 7.28 40.76
C GLY A 11 -32.42 7.33 42.01
N ASP A 12 -32.03 8.16 42.96
CA ASP A 12 -32.95 8.63 43.98
C ASP A 12 -33.95 9.55 43.28
N GLU A 13 -35.23 9.16 43.37
CA GLU A 13 -36.43 9.92 42.99
C GLU A 13 -36.45 11.23 43.79
N SER A 14 -35.55 12.13 43.42
CA SER A 14 -35.36 13.43 44.04
C SER A 14 -36.36 14.36 43.36
N GLY A 15 -37.23 15.00 44.14
CA GLY A 15 -38.17 16.01 43.65
C GLY A 15 -37.47 17.30 43.17
N ALA A 16 -36.32 17.16 42.52
CA ALA A 16 -35.46 18.20 42.02
C ALA A 16 -35.34 18.08 40.50
N CYS A 17 -35.25 19.22 39.82
CA CYS A 17 -35.05 19.27 38.38
C CYS A 17 -33.67 18.69 38.00
N GLU A 18 -33.62 17.67 37.15
CA GLU A 18 -32.38 16.97 36.80
C GLU A 18 -31.46 17.80 35.89
N LEU A 19 -31.96 18.89 35.31
CA LEU A 19 -31.16 19.78 34.45
C LEU A 19 -30.50 20.93 35.22
N CYS A 20 -31.14 21.45 36.26
CA CYS A 20 -30.64 22.62 37.00
C CYS A 20 -30.49 22.42 38.51
N GLY A 21 -30.95 21.30 39.05
CA GLY A 21 -30.87 20.93 40.47
C GLY A 21 -31.83 21.65 41.39
N ALA A 22 -32.82 22.40 40.88
CA ALA A 22 -33.77 23.13 41.72
C ALA A 22 -34.79 22.19 42.39
N GLU A 23 -34.93 22.31 43.72
CA GLU A 23 -35.89 21.57 44.56
C GLU A 23 -37.26 22.30 44.64
N ASP A 24 -38.32 21.58 45.05
CA ASP A 24 -39.68 22.09 45.30
C ASP A 24 -40.36 22.76 44.08
N ARG A 25 -40.24 22.17 42.89
CA ARG A 25 -40.88 22.63 41.64
C ARG A 25 -41.76 21.56 41.02
N SER A 26 -42.77 21.97 40.24
CA SER A 26 -43.46 21.07 39.32
C SER A 26 -42.46 20.52 38.31
N LEU A 27 -42.43 19.19 38.17
CA LEU A 27 -41.57 18.50 37.23
C LEU A 27 -42.43 17.84 36.16
N GLU A 28 -41.94 17.92 34.92
CA GLU A 28 -42.49 17.22 33.76
C GLU A 28 -41.36 16.46 33.06
N THR A 29 -41.67 15.30 32.49
CA THR A 29 -40.68 14.47 31.80
C THR A 29 -40.45 15.01 30.40
N ALA A 30 -39.19 15.28 30.04
CA ALA A 30 -38.79 15.73 28.72
C ALA A 30 -37.51 15.04 28.26
N THR A 31 -37.37 14.83 26.95
CA THR A 31 -36.14 14.30 26.35
C THR A 31 -35.17 15.45 26.09
N VAL A 32 -34.01 15.42 26.73
CA VAL A 32 -32.94 16.40 26.52
C VAL A 32 -31.70 15.65 26.02
N ALA A 33 -31.27 15.94 24.80
CA ALA A 33 -30.10 15.30 24.19
C ALA A 33 -30.16 13.74 24.20
N GLY A 34 -31.37 13.20 24.03
CA GLY A 34 -31.62 11.75 23.97
C GLY A 34 -31.71 11.04 25.32
N ALA A 35 -31.66 11.75 26.44
CA ALA A 35 -31.96 11.22 27.77
C ALA A 35 -33.32 11.73 28.26
N GLU A 36 -34.14 10.83 28.82
CA GLU A 36 -35.40 11.20 29.48
C GLU A 36 -35.10 11.73 30.88
N LEU A 37 -35.42 13.00 31.12
CA LEU A 37 -35.14 13.70 32.37
C LEU A 37 -36.42 14.30 32.96
N ASN A 38 -36.49 14.39 34.29
CA ASN A 38 -37.54 15.15 34.98
C ASN A 38 -37.10 16.60 35.17
N VAL A 39 -37.77 17.54 34.51
CA VAL A 39 -37.34 18.94 34.44
C VAL A 39 -38.47 19.90 34.81
N CYS A 40 -38.12 21.07 35.34
CA CYS A 40 -39.11 22.11 35.63
C CYS A 40 -39.57 22.86 34.37
N ASP A 41 -40.68 23.59 34.46
CA ASP A 41 -41.27 24.41 33.37
C ASP A 41 -40.26 25.33 32.66
N GLN A 42 -39.27 25.84 33.39
CA GLN A 42 -38.22 26.70 32.81
C GLN A 42 -37.22 25.92 31.96
N CYS A 43 -37.02 24.64 32.27
CA CYS A 43 -36.06 23.75 31.63
C CYS A 43 -36.70 22.95 30.49
N LEU A 44 -38.03 22.81 30.45
CA LEU A 44 -38.80 22.20 29.36
C LEU A 44 -38.46 22.75 27.96
N LYS A 45 -38.08 24.03 27.86
CA LYS A 45 -37.61 24.64 26.60
C LYS A 45 -36.34 24.00 26.01
N HIS A 46 -35.59 23.26 26.82
CA HIS A 46 -34.41 22.50 26.39
C HIS A 46 -34.77 21.07 25.96
N GLY A 47 -36.02 20.66 26.19
CA GLY A 47 -36.55 19.43 25.64
C GLY A 47 -36.64 19.53 24.12
N ASP A 48 -36.25 18.46 23.45
CA ASP A 48 -36.50 18.29 22.03
C ASP A 48 -38.02 18.12 21.85
N GLY A 49 -38.72 19.23 21.64
CA GLY A 49 -40.16 19.23 21.41
C GLY A 49 -40.48 18.54 20.09
N ASP A 50 -41.17 17.40 20.15
CA ASP A 50 -41.79 16.77 18.98
C ASP A 50 -43.00 17.59 18.55
N ALA A 51 -42.73 18.71 17.87
CA ALA A 51 -43.73 19.42 17.11
C ALA A 51 -43.97 18.62 15.83
N GLY A 52 -44.93 17.70 15.90
CA GLY A 52 -45.39 16.91 14.77
C GLY A 52 -45.63 17.76 13.52
N GLN A 53 -44.91 17.45 12.44
CA GLN A 53 -45.16 17.99 11.10
C GLN A 53 -44.98 16.90 10.03
N THR A 54 -46.13 16.48 9.47
CA THR A 54 -46.38 16.11 8.07
C THR A 54 -45.66 14.89 7.44
N ASP A 55 -46.39 13.76 7.39
CA ASP A 55 -46.16 12.49 6.66
C ASP A 55 -45.77 12.58 5.16
N THR A 56 -45.70 13.76 4.55
CA THR A 56 -45.37 13.91 3.11
C THR A 56 -43.88 14.19 2.86
N GLU A 57 -43.17 14.75 3.83
CA GLU A 57 -41.73 15.04 3.70
C GLU A 57 -40.87 13.78 3.89
N ASP A 58 -41.34 12.83 4.71
CA ASP A 58 -40.63 11.60 5.07
C ASP A 58 -40.32 10.72 3.87
N ARG A 59 -41.27 10.55 2.95
CA ARG A 59 -41.07 9.73 1.73
C ARG A 59 -40.01 10.33 0.81
N THR A 60 -39.91 11.65 0.77
CA THR A 60 -38.91 12.36 -0.05
C THR A 60 -37.55 12.31 0.61
N GLN A 61 -37.49 12.45 1.94
CA GLN A 61 -36.26 12.32 2.72
C GLN A 61 -35.72 10.89 2.70
N GLU A 62 -36.59 9.88 2.81
CA GLU A 62 -36.21 8.47 2.73
C GLU A 62 -35.65 8.11 1.35
N ARG A 63 -36.29 8.58 0.26
CA ARG A 63 -35.74 8.42 -1.10
C ARG A 63 -34.39 9.08 -1.26
N LYS A 64 -34.18 10.27 -0.68
CA LYS A 64 -32.88 10.96 -0.69
C LYS A 64 -31.82 10.18 0.11
N ARG A 65 -32.19 9.65 1.29
CA ARG A 65 -31.31 8.79 2.12
C ARG A 65 -30.90 7.51 1.38
N ARG A 66 -31.86 6.81 0.76
CA ARG A 66 -31.59 5.60 -0.06
C ARG A 66 -30.70 5.91 -1.26
N LYS A 67 -30.94 7.02 -1.97
CA LYS A 67 -30.10 7.47 -3.10
C LYS A 67 -28.66 7.75 -2.64
N LYS A 68 -28.48 8.43 -1.51
CA LYS A 68 -27.16 8.74 -0.95
C LYS A 68 -26.42 7.48 -0.50
N ALA A 69 -27.12 6.52 0.10
CA ALA A 69 -26.54 5.23 0.47
C ALA A 69 -26.04 4.45 -0.76
N ALA A 70 -26.83 4.37 -1.82
CA ALA A 70 -26.43 3.73 -3.07
C ALA A 70 -25.21 4.41 -3.72
N GLN A 71 -25.17 5.75 -3.72
CA GLN A 71 -24.03 6.52 -4.23
C GLN A 71 -22.76 6.30 -3.40
N ASN A 72 -22.87 6.21 -2.07
CA ASN A 72 -21.74 5.91 -1.21
C ASN A 72 -21.21 4.49 -1.44
N VAL A 73 -22.10 3.50 -1.62
CA VAL A 73 -21.70 2.13 -1.96
C VAL A 73 -20.98 2.08 -3.30
N ALA A 74 -21.52 2.74 -4.34
CA ALA A 74 -20.86 2.81 -5.64
C ALA A 74 -19.47 3.48 -5.56
N ARG A 75 -19.34 4.55 -4.78
CA ARG A 75 -18.06 5.24 -4.56
C ARG A 75 -17.04 4.38 -3.79
N LEU A 76 -17.50 3.55 -2.86
CA LEU A 76 -16.65 2.61 -2.13
C LEU A 76 -16.23 1.41 -3.00
N ASP A 77 -17.11 0.94 -3.89
CA ASP A 77 -16.81 -0.12 -4.85
C ASP A 77 -15.77 0.34 -5.87
N ASP A 78 -15.92 1.56 -6.38
CA ASP A 78 -14.98 2.19 -7.33
C ASP A 78 -13.61 2.43 -6.69
N ALA A 79 -13.57 2.87 -5.42
CA ALA A 79 -12.32 3.02 -4.68
C ALA A 79 -11.65 1.67 -4.31
N ARG A 80 -12.41 0.56 -4.33
CA ARG A 80 -11.89 -0.80 -4.12
C ARG A 80 -11.45 -1.48 -5.41
N LYS A 81 -11.85 -0.95 -6.58
CA LYS A 81 -11.21 -1.27 -7.85
C LYS A 81 -9.83 -0.60 -7.89
N VAL A 82 -8.94 -1.15 -7.08
CA VAL A 82 -7.50 -1.00 -7.31
C VAL A 82 -7.23 -1.71 -8.64
N ASP A 83 -6.65 -0.99 -9.59
CA ASP A 83 -6.06 -1.61 -10.77
C ASP A 83 -5.08 -2.68 -10.28
N THR A 84 -5.45 -3.94 -10.39
CA THR A 84 -4.56 -5.08 -10.15
C THR A 84 -3.65 -5.32 -11.34
N ASP A 85 -3.58 -4.35 -12.26
CA ASP A 85 -2.62 -4.24 -13.34
C ASP A 85 -1.25 -3.95 -12.72
N TRP A 86 -0.70 -4.96 -12.05
CA TRP A 86 0.74 -5.06 -11.86
C TRP A 86 1.30 -5.11 -13.27
N GLN A 87 2.07 -4.09 -13.65
CA GLN A 87 2.74 -4.03 -14.94
C GLN A 87 3.48 -5.36 -15.18
N GLU A 88 2.93 -6.15 -16.11
CA GLU A 88 3.48 -7.43 -16.59
C GLU A 88 4.71 -7.21 -17.49
N ASP A 89 5.16 -5.97 -17.63
CA ASP A 89 6.31 -5.53 -18.44
C ASP A 89 7.51 -5.20 -17.55
N THR A 90 7.93 -6.15 -16.71
CA THR A 90 9.35 -6.18 -16.35
C THR A 90 10.08 -6.79 -17.53
N GLU A 91 10.52 -5.96 -18.47
CA GLU A 91 11.46 -6.35 -19.51
C GLU A 91 12.76 -6.79 -18.82
N TYR A 92 12.85 -8.10 -18.54
CA TYR A 92 14.09 -8.71 -18.07
C TYR A 92 15.11 -8.60 -19.21
N GLU A 93 16.39 -8.40 -18.87
CA GLU A 93 17.45 -8.50 -19.87
C GLU A 93 17.37 -9.87 -20.56
N GLU A 94 17.28 -9.85 -21.90
CA GLU A 94 17.17 -11.06 -22.72
C GLU A 94 18.44 -11.93 -22.61
N ASP A 95 19.58 -11.30 -22.30
CA ASP A 95 20.89 -11.93 -22.20
C ASP A 95 21.61 -11.56 -20.89
N PRO A 96 21.16 -12.11 -19.74
CA PRO A 96 21.71 -11.77 -18.44
C PRO A 96 23.14 -12.30 -18.28
N LEU A 97 24.03 -11.48 -17.71
CA LEU A 97 25.39 -11.90 -17.39
C LEU A 97 25.39 -13.00 -16.31
N PRO A 98 26.05 -14.16 -16.52
CA PRO A 98 26.16 -15.21 -15.51
C PRO A 98 27.05 -14.78 -14.34
N TYR A 99 27.01 -15.54 -13.24
CA TYR A 99 28.02 -15.40 -12.20
C TYR A 99 29.37 -15.82 -12.77
N LEU A 100 30.38 -14.95 -12.62
CA LEU A 100 31.71 -15.19 -13.17
C LEU A 100 32.67 -15.60 -12.05
N VAL A 101 33.58 -16.53 -12.37
CA VAL A 101 34.68 -16.92 -11.48
C VAL A 101 35.54 -15.72 -11.11
N SER A 102 36.22 -15.81 -9.97
CA SER A 102 37.22 -14.80 -9.60
C SER A 102 38.30 -14.70 -10.67
N ASP A 103 38.75 -13.48 -10.95
CA ASP A 103 39.82 -13.20 -11.92
C ASP A 103 39.50 -13.62 -13.38
N TYR A 104 38.22 -13.72 -13.75
CA TYR A 104 37.78 -14.01 -15.12
C TYR A 104 38.48 -13.16 -16.20
N GLY A 105 38.69 -11.87 -15.92
CA GLY A 105 39.38 -10.98 -16.87
C GLY A 105 40.82 -11.41 -17.15
N THR A 106 41.53 -11.85 -16.10
CA THR A 106 42.90 -12.39 -16.23
C THR A 106 42.90 -13.70 -17.01
N LEU A 107 41.91 -14.57 -16.83
CA LEU A 107 41.78 -15.82 -17.57
C LEU A 107 41.61 -15.57 -19.07
N VAL A 108 40.71 -14.66 -19.45
CA VAL A 108 40.48 -14.27 -20.85
C VAL A 108 41.75 -13.67 -21.46
N GLU A 109 42.41 -12.74 -20.76
CA GLU A 109 43.64 -12.12 -21.24
C GLU A 109 44.73 -13.16 -21.49
N GLN A 110 44.95 -14.08 -20.55
CA GLN A 110 45.97 -15.13 -20.68
C GLN A 110 45.66 -16.09 -21.83
N ALA A 111 44.40 -16.52 -21.97
CA ALA A 111 44.00 -17.43 -23.03
C ALA A 111 44.14 -16.77 -24.42
N ARG A 112 43.68 -15.52 -24.56
CA ARG A 112 43.88 -14.73 -25.79
C ARG A 112 45.37 -14.60 -26.15
N GLN A 113 46.21 -14.26 -25.17
CA GLN A 113 47.65 -14.12 -25.37
C GLN A 113 48.33 -15.45 -25.71
N ALA A 114 47.87 -16.57 -25.14
CA ALA A 114 48.38 -17.90 -25.46
C ALA A 114 48.12 -18.29 -26.92
N GLU A 115 47.02 -17.80 -27.51
CA GLU A 115 46.72 -17.93 -28.93
C GLU A 115 47.40 -16.87 -29.82
N GLY A 116 48.00 -15.85 -29.22
CA GLY A 116 48.66 -14.76 -29.95
C GLY A 116 47.71 -13.80 -30.64
N LEU A 117 46.44 -13.77 -30.23
CA LEU A 117 45.41 -12.90 -30.79
C LEU A 117 45.51 -11.48 -30.22
N GLN A 118 45.27 -10.47 -31.05
CA GLN A 118 44.96 -9.12 -30.58
C GLN A 118 43.51 -9.01 -30.12
N ILE A 119 43.18 -7.95 -29.36
CA ILE A 119 41.84 -7.75 -28.79
C ILE A 119 40.81 -7.60 -29.91
N ASP A 120 41.12 -6.82 -30.95
CA ASP A 120 40.25 -6.61 -32.11
C ASP A 120 40.09 -7.87 -32.96
N GLU A 121 41.09 -8.75 -32.98
CA GLU A 121 41.01 -10.07 -33.61
C GLU A 121 40.04 -10.98 -32.86
N LEU A 122 40.18 -11.08 -31.54
CA LEU A 122 39.26 -11.87 -30.71
C LEU A 122 37.83 -11.35 -30.84
N ALA A 123 37.63 -10.04 -30.75
CA ALA A 123 36.31 -9.40 -30.90
C ALA A 123 35.64 -9.77 -32.23
N ARG A 124 36.41 -9.75 -33.34
CA ARG A 124 35.92 -10.18 -34.66
C ARG A 124 35.58 -11.66 -34.73
N GLU A 125 36.32 -12.53 -34.03
CA GLU A 125 36.08 -13.97 -34.04
C GLU A 125 34.85 -14.37 -33.21
N VAL A 126 34.60 -13.69 -32.10
CA VAL A 126 33.41 -13.92 -31.26
C VAL A 126 32.20 -13.07 -31.66
N GLY A 127 32.36 -12.16 -32.62
CA GLY A 127 31.28 -11.31 -33.12
C GLY A 127 30.83 -10.23 -32.15
N ALA A 128 31.74 -9.67 -31.36
CA ALA A 128 31.47 -8.67 -30.32
C ALA A 128 32.16 -7.34 -30.60
N ASP A 129 31.76 -6.30 -29.86
CA ASP A 129 32.45 -5.02 -29.85
C ASP A 129 33.80 -5.13 -29.10
N GLU A 130 34.83 -4.46 -29.62
CA GLU A 130 36.17 -4.46 -29.01
C GLU A 130 36.13 -3.96 -27.55
N ASP A 131 35.33 -2.92 -27.29
CA ASP A 131 35.14 -2.34 -25.96
C ASP A 131 34.56 -3.34 -24.95
N ASP A 132 33.73 -4.28 -25.40
CA ASP A 132 33.15 -5.32 -24.55
C ASP A 132 34.20 -6.36 -24.18
N VAL A 133 35.03 -6.79 -25.14
CA VAL A 133 36.16 -7.69 -24.87
C VAL A 133 37.14 -7.04 -23.90
N VAL A 134 37.47 -5.76 -24.09
CA VAL A 134 38.29 -4.97 -23.16
C VAL A 134 37.64 -4.92 -21.77
N ALA A 135 36.32 -4.74 -21.71
CA ALA A 135 35.60 -4.71 -20.45
C ALA A 135 35.66 -6.05 -19.70
N VAL A 136 35.62 -7.18 -20.43
CA VAL A 136 35.78 -8.51 -19.84
C VAL A 136 37.20 -8.68 -19.28
N GLU A 137 38.26 -8.38 -20.06
CA GLU A 137 39.65 -8.49 -19.61
C GLU A 137 39.95 -7.62 -18.38
N GLN A 138 39.33 -6.44 -18.28
CA GLN A 138 39.48 -5.53 -17.14
C GLN A 138 38.62 -5.90 -15.92
N GLY A 139 37.86 -7.00 -15.96
CA GLY A 139 37.02 -7.41 -14.84
C GLY A 139 35.81 -6.49 -14.60
N ARG A 140 35.31 -5.84 -15.65
CA ARG A 140 34.21 -4.86 -15.60
C ARG A 140 33.03 -5.22 -16.50
N ALA A 141 32.85 -6.49 -16.86
CA ALA A 141 31.75 -6.98 -17.71
C ALA A 141 30.38 -6.47 -17.25
N ALA A 142 30.05 -6.65 -15.95
CA ALA A 142 28.79 -6.18 -15.38
C ALA A 142 28.59 -4.65 -15.45
N ARG A 143 29.68 -3.87 -15.39
CA ARG A 143 29.60 -2.39 -15.48
C ARG A 143 29.51 -1.89 -16.91
N ALA A 144 29.93 -2.70 -17.87
CA ALA A 144 29.86 -2.40 -19.29
C ALA A 144 28.59 -2.94 -19.95
N ASN A 145 27.70 -3.59 -19.18
CA ASN A 145 26.46 -4.19 -19.68
C ASN A 145 26.71 -5.32 -20.70
N VAL A 146 27.79 -6.08 -20.50
CA VAL A 146 28.11 -7.26 -21.30
C VAL A 146 27.09 -8.37 -20.99
N GLY A 147 26.51 -8.94 -22.05
CA GLY A 147 25.56 -10.05 -21.95
C GLY A 147 26.22 -11.42 -21.76
N GLY A 148 25.44 -12.40 -21.32
CA GLY A 148 25.89 -13.78 -21.12
C GLY A 148 26.35 -14.49 -22.40
N SER A 149 25.75 -14.15 -23.56
CA SER A 149 26.11 -14.71 -24.85
C SER A 149 27.56 -14.44 -25.24
N LEU A 150 28.10 -13.26 -24.90
CA LEU A 150 29.53 -12.96 -25.10
C LEU A 150 30.42 -13.85 -24.23
N ILE A 151 30.03 -14.06 -22.97
CA ILE A 151 30.78 -14.93 -22.05
C ILE A 151 30.85 -16.35 -22.63
N SER A 152 29.72 -16.90 -23.08
CA SER A 152 29.69 -18.23 -23.71
C SER A 152 30.51 -18.29 -25.00
N ALA A 153 30.49 -17.24 -25.83
CA ALA A 153 31.31 -17.19 -27.04
C ALA A 153 32.82 -17.13 -26.74
N LEU A 154 33.22 -16.43 -25.68
CA LEU A 154 34.62 -16.40 -25.22
C LEU A 154 35.06 -17.75 -24.65
N GLU A 155 34.22 -18.42 -23.86
CA GLU A 155 34.48 -19.77 -23.35
C GLU A 155 34.69 -20.77 -24.49
N GLU A 156 33.79 -20.78 -25.48
CA GLU A 156 33.89 -21.67 -26.65
C GLU A 156 35.12 -21.35 -27.51
N ARG A 157 35.39 -20.06 -27.74
CA ARG A 157 36.51 -19.66 -28.61
C ARG A 157 37.86 -19.95 -27.97
N LEU A 158 38.01 -19.67 -26.68
CA LEU A 158 39.30 -19.76 -25.99
C LEU A 158 39.50 -21.08 -25.21
N ASP A 159 38.51 -21.98 -25.22
CA ASP A 159 38.50 -23.25 -24.48
C ASP A 159 38.77 -23.05 -22.98
N ILE A 160 38.04 -22.11 -22.37
CA ILE A 160 38.13 -21.75 -20.95
C ILE A 160 36.76 -21.77 -20.28
N GLU A 161 36.74 -21.80 -18.94
CA GLU A 161 35.54 -21.73 -18.10
C GLU A 161 35.55 -20.41 -17.33
N LEU A 162 34.51 -19.59 -17.55
CA LEU A 162 34.34 -18.26 -16.97
C LEU A 162 33.12 -18.19 -16.06
N ALA A 163 32.04 -18.90 -16.39
CA ALA A 163 30.83 -18.96 -15.58
C ALA A 163 31.03 -19.88 -14.36
N ASP A 164 30.63 -19.43 -13.18
CA ASP A 164 30.58 -20.22 -11.94
C ASP A 164 29.24 -20.97 -11.90
N THR A 165 29.21 -22.18 -12.47
CA THR A 165 28.02 -23.05 -12.58
C THR A 165 27.95 -24.15 -11.53
#